data_AF-A0A427ADC6-F1
#
_entry.id   AF-A0A427ADC6-F1
#
_cell.length_a   1.000
_cell.length_b   1.000
_cell.length_c   1.000
_cell.angle_alpha   90.00
_cell.angle_beta   90.00
_cell.angle_gamma   90.00
#
_symmetry.space_group_name_H-M   'P 1'
#
loop_
_entity.id
_entity.type
_entity.pdbx_description
1 polymer ?
#
loop_
_entity_poly.entity_id
_entity_poly.type
_entity_poly.pdbx_seq_one_letter_code
_entity_poly.pdbx_strand_id
1 'polypeptide(L)'
;MYSATAALPFGTILVILLIWALVTSPLLVLGGIAGKNGRTEFQAPCRTTKYPREIPRLPWYRGTIPQTTLAGFLPFSAIYIELYYIFASVWGHKIYTIYSILFIVFIILVIVTAFVTVALTYFQLAVEDHEWWWRSILCGGSTGVFIFFYCIYYYRARSDMSGFMQTSFFFGYMTCICYGFFLMLGAVGFHASLLFVRHIYRSIKCE
;
A
#
# COMPACT_ATOMS: atom_id res chain seq x y z
N MET A 1 -38.18 4.05 6.02
CA MET A 1 -37.93 3.68 7.42
C MET A 1 -36.67 2.84 7.48
N TYR A 2 -35.56 3.41 7.91
CA TYR A 2 -34.35 2.63 8.22
C TYR A 2 -34.54 2.07 9.64
N SER A 3 -35.13 0.88 9.77
CA SER A 3 -35.19 0.18 11.05
C SER A 3 -33.77 -0.24 11.42
N ALA A 4 -33.10 0.57 12.25
CA ALA A 4 -31.82 0.23 12.86
C ALA A 4 -32.03 -0.99 13.79
N THR A 5 -31.87 -2.19 13.23
CA THR A 5 -32.13 -3.47 13.92
C THR A 5 -30.82 -4.13 14.38
N ALA A 6 -29.77 -3.36 14.63
CA ALA A 6 -28.49 -3.87 15.12
C ALA A 6 -27.97 -3.02 16.27
N ALA A 7 -28.72 -2.94 17.37
CA ALA A 7 -28.16 -2.52 18.64
C ALA A 7 -27.23 -3.65 19.11
N LEU A 8 -25.92 -3.49 18.87
CA LEU A 8 -24.93 -4.40 19.42
C LEU A 8 -25.04 -4.39 20.96
N PRO A 9 -25.06 -5.56 21.63
CA PRO A 9 -25.12 -5.62 23.08
C PRO A 9 -24.01 -4.78 23.68
N PHE A 10 -24.29 -4.04 24.76
CA PHE A 10 -23.31 -3.16 25.42
C PHE A 10 -21.99 -3.89 25.73
N GLY A 11 -22.07 -5.16 26.15
CA GLY A 11 -20.89 -5.99 26.38
C GLY A 11 -20.01 -6.17 25.14
N THR A 12 -20.60 -6.32 23.95
CA THR A 12 -19.85 -6.45 22.68
C THR A 12 -19.13 -5.15 22.32
N ILE A 13 -19.79 -4.01 22.53
CA ILE A 13 -19.19 -2.68 22.33
C ILE A 13 -17.98 -2.51 23.26
N LEU A 14 -18.14 -2.89 24.53
CA LEU A 14 -17.06 -2.82 25.53
C LEU A 14 -15.88 -3.74 25.17
N VAL A 15 -16.15 -4.95 24.68
CA VAL A 15 -15.10 -5.87 24.19
C VAL A 15 -14.36 -5.29 22.99
N ILE A 16 -15.06 -4.73 22.00
CA ILE A 16 -14.43 -4.10 20.83
C ILE A 16 -13.55 -2.92 21.27
N LEU A 17 -14.04 -2.09 22.20
CA LEU A 17 -13.26 -0.98 22.76
C LEU A 17 -12.02 -1.47 23.52
N LEU A 18 -12.13 -2.53 24.30
CA LEU A 18 -10.99 -3.13 25.01
C LEU A 18 -9.95 -3.70 24.05
N ILE A 19 -10.37 -4.43 23.01
CA ILE A 19 -9.44 -4.95 21.98
C ILE A 19 -8.74 -3.78 21.29
N TRP A 20 -9.47 -2.74 20.91
CA TRP A 20 -8.88 -1.56 20.28
C TRP A 20 -7.90 -0.83 21.21
N ALA A 21 -8.26 -0.65 22.49
CA ALA A 21 -7.41 0.01 23.48
C ALA A 21 -6.17 -0.83 23.86
N LEU A 22 -6.30 -2.16 23.97
CA LEU A 22 -5.22 -3.04 24.40
C LEU A 22 -4.32 -3.51 23.26
N VAL A 23 -4.78 -3.49 22.01
CA VAL A 23 -3.99 -3.93 20.84
C VAL A 23 -3.59 -2.74 19.99
N THR A 24 -4.57 -1.97 19.48
CA THR A 24 -4.30 -0.90 18.52
C THR A 24 -3.52 0.26 19.14
N SER A 25 -3.92 0.72 20.33
CA SER A 25 -3.25 1.84 21.01
C SER A 25 -1.76 1.54 21.31
N PRO A 26 -1.39 0.41 21.94
CA PRO A 26 0.03 0.13 22.15
C PRO A 26 0.78 -0.13 20.85
N LEU A 27 0.20 -0.78 19.85
CA LEU A 27 0.85 -0.93 18.55
C LEU A 27 1.14 0.42 17.90
N LEU A 28 0.21 1.37 18.00
CA LEU A 28 0.38 2.72 17.46
C LEU A 28 1.49 3.47 18.20
N VAL A 29 1.52 3.37 19.54
CA VAL A 29 2.57 3.98 20.37
C VAL A 29 3.93 3.35 20.06
N LEU A 30 4.02 2.02 19.99
CA LEU A 30 5.24 1.30 19.64
C LEU A 30 5.72 1.68 18.23
N GLY A 31 4.82 1.75 17.25
CA GLY A 31 5.12 2.22 15.89
C GLY A 31 5.63 3.66 15.88
N GLY A 32 5.03 4.54 16.69
CA GLY A 32 5.47 5.92 16.85
C GLY A 32 6.86 6.04 17.50
N ILE A 33 7.13 5.25 18.53
CA ILE A 33 8.45 5.18 19.18
C ILE A 33 9.50 4.62 18.20
N ALA A 34 9.19 3.54 17.49
CA ALA A 34 10.07 2.96 16.50
C ALA A 34 10.39 3.95 15.37
N GLY A 35 9.39 4.70 14.88
CA GLY A 35 9.58 5.76 13.89
C GLY A 35 10.45 6.92 14.41
N LYS A 36 10.26 7.32 15.68
CA LYS A 36 11.07 8.38 16.31
C LYS A 36 12.53 7.94 16.50
N ASN A 37 12.75 6.73 17.02
CA ASN A 37 14.08 6.20 17.30
C ASN A 37 14.84 5.82 16.02
N GLY A 38 14.12 5.43 14.96
CA GLY A 38 14.69 5.12 13.65
C GLY A 38 15.10 6.34 12.83
N ARG A 39 14.90 7.56 13.33
CA ARG A 39 15.25 8.82 12.66
C ARG A 39 16.77 9.02 12.66
N THR A 40 17.46 8.26 11.83
CA THR A 40 18.88 8.52 11.50
C THR A 40 18.94 9.67 10.49
N GLU A 41 19.93 10.55 10.63
CA GLU A 41 20.20 11.56 9.60
C GLU A 41 20.36 10.86 8.24
N PHE A 42 19.78 11.44 7.20
CA PHE A 42 19.89 10.89 5.85
C PHE A 42 21.35 10.97 5.40
N GLN A 43 22.07 9.86 5.59
CA GLN A 43 23.42 9.71 5.08
C GLN A 43 23.34 9.45 3.58
N ALA A 44 23.67 10.49 2.81
CA ALA A 44 23.82 10.37 1.37
C ALA A 44 24.95 9.36 1.07
N PRO A 45 24.71 8.34 0.22
CA PRO A 45 25.72 7.32 -0.07
C PRO A 45 26.96 7.90 -0.78
N CYS A 46 26.80 9.06 -1.41
CA CYS A 46 27.85 9.78 -2.11
C CYS A 46 27.85 11.27 -1.76
N ARG A 47 29.02 11.90 -1.93
CA ARG A 47 29.15 13.35 -1.86
C ARG A 47 28.27 13.94 -2.96
N THR A 48 27.23 14.67 -2.57
CA THR A 48 26.29 15.30 -3.50
C THR A 48 26.86 16.61 -4.03
N THR A 49 26.55 16.94 -5.28
CA THR A 49 26.83 18.26 -5.85
C THR A 49 25.76 19.25 -5.38
N LYS A 50 26.12 20.53 -5.21
CA LYS A 50 25.21 21.58 -4.74
C LYS A 50 24.11 21.90 -5.77
N TYR A 51 24.38 21.64 -7.05
CA TYR A 51 23.43 21.82 -8.15
C TYR A 51 22.89 20.45 -8.60
N PRO A 52 21.55 20.29 -8.71
CA PRO A 52 20.95 19.11 -9.29
C PRO A 52 21.29 19.06 -10.78
N ARG A 53 21.56 17.86 -11.28
CA ARG A 53 21.81 17.64 -12.71
C ARG A 53 20.47 17.75 -13.45
N GLU A 54 20.49 18.31 -14.66
CA GLU A 54 19.26 18.44 -15.46
C GLU A 54 18.71 17.06 -15.82
N ILE A 55 17.40 16.87 -15.61
CA ILE A 55 16.72 15.60 -15.88
C ILE A 55 16.41 15.55 -17.38
N PRO A 56 16.87 14.52 -18.12
CA PRO A 56 16.58 14.41 -19.54
C PRO A 56 15.08 14.28 -19.80
N ARG A 57 14.60 14.88 -20.90
CA ARG A 57 13.19 14.75 -21.30
C ARG A 57 12.88 13.30 -21.67
N LEU A 58 12.06 12.66 -20.85
CA LEU A 58 11.63 11.29 -21.06
C LEU A 58 10.45 11.23 -22.05
N PRO A 59 10.36 10.17 -22.87
CA PRO A 59 9.14 9.86 -23.63
C PRO A 59 7.94 9.68 -22.71
N TRP A 60 6.73 9.98 -23.21
CA TRP A 60 5.48 9.90 -22.42
C TRP A 60 5.31 8.57 -21.65
N TYR A 61 5.63 7.43 -22.26
CA TYR A 61 5.48 6.11 -21.64
C TYR A 61 6.44 5.85 -20.46
N ARG A 62 7.53 6.62 -20.33
CA ARG A 62 8.45 6.58 -19.18
C ARG A 62 8.14 7.66 -18.13
N GLY A 63 7.03 8.38 -18.29
CA GLY A 63 6.56 9.34 -17.30
C GLY A 63 6.14 8.68 -15.99
N THR A 64 5.99 9.48 -14.95
CA THR A 64 5.63 9.02 -13.60
C THR A 64 4.32 8.26 -13.56
N ILE A 65 3.29 8.77 -14.25
CA ILE A 65 1.94 8.17 -14.24
C ILE A 65 1.94 6.76 -14.85
N PRO A 66 2.37 6.53 -16.11
CA PRO A 66 2.33 5.19 -16.70
C PRO A 66 3.19 4.18 -15.94
N GLN A 67 4.36 4.59 -15.42
CA GLN A 67 5.18 3.72 -14.58
C GLN A 67 4.49 3.35 -13.26
N THR A 68 3.86 4.32 -12.59
CA THR A 68 3.15 4.10 -11.33
C THR A 68 1.95 3.16 -11.52
N THR A 69 1.22 3.32 -12.63
CA THR A 69 0.10 2.45 -13.01
C THR A 69 0.59 1.03 -13.29
N LEU A 70 1.68 0.86 -14.06
CA LEU A 70 2.27 -0.44 -14.33
C LEU A 70 2.76 -1.12 -13.03
N ALA A 71 3.36 -0.33 -12.13
CA ALA A 71 3.88 -0.80 -10.85
C ALA A 71 2.80 -1.44 -9.97
N GLY A 72 1.61 -0.84 -9.92
CA GLY A 72 0.51 -1.31 -9.06
C GLY A 72 -0.32 -2.42 -9.69
N PHE A 73 -0.36 -2.51 -11.01
CA PHE A 73 -1.13 -3.54 -11.71
C PHE A 73 -0.58 -4.95 -11.46
N LEU A 74 0.75 -5.10 -11.45
CA LEU A 74 1.42 -6.38 -11.18
C LEU A 74 1.06 -6.98 -9.80
N PRO A 75 1.32 -6.30 -8.66
CA PRO A 75 0.93 -6.80 -7.35
C PRO A 75 -0.58 -6.93 -7.19
N PHE A 76 -1.39 -6.07 -7.83
CA PHE A 76 -2.85 -6.22 -7.84
C PHE A 76 -3.29 -7.53 -8.52
N SER A 77 -2.72 -7.87 -9.67
CA SER A 77 -3.06 -9.10 -10.37
C SER A 77 -2.73 -10.36 -9.55
N ALA A 78 -1.64 -10.32 -8.77
CA ALA A 78 -1.24 -11.42 -7.90
C ALA A 78 -2.23 -11.67 -6.74
N ILE A 79 -2.92 -10.64 -6.25
CA ILE A 79 -3.86 -10.74 -5.12
C ILE A 79 -5.33 -10.75 -5.55
N TYR A 80 -5.63 -10.64 -6.84
CA TYR A 80 -6.99 -10.42 -7.35
C TYR A 80 -8.00 -11.48 -6.89
N ILE A 81 -7.61 -12.76 -6.95
CA ILE A 81 -8.46 -13.89 -6.57
C ILE A 81 -8.75 -13.87 -5.07
N GLU A 82 -7.74 -13.58 -4.24
CA GLU A 82 -7.95 -13.48 -2.79
C GLU A 82 -8.78 -12.28 -2.41
N LEU A 83 -8.55 -11.13 -3.07
CA LEU A 83 -9.35 -9.94 -2.86
C LEU A 83 -10.83 -10.23 -3.13
N TYR A 84 -11.14 -10.97 -4.19
CA TYR A 84 -12.49 -11.43 -4.47
C TYR A 84 -13.10 -12.23 -3.31
N TYR A 85 -12.35 -13.19 -2.76
CA TYR A 85 -12.84 -14.02 -1.66
C TYR A 85 -13.02 -13.23 -0.35
N ILE A 86 -12.12 -12.28 -0.07
CA ILE A 86 -12.26 -11.35 1.05
C ILE A 86 -13.55 -10.53 0.90
N PHE A 87 -13.78 -9.93 -0.26
CA PHE A 87 -14.98 -9.13 -0.49
C PHE A 87 -16.26 -9.97 -0.40
N ALA A 88 -16.25 -11.18 -0.96
CA ALA A 88 -17.36 -12.12 -0.85
C ALA A 88 -17.63 -12.58 0.59
N SER A 89 -16.62 -12.55 1.46
CA SER A 89 -16.75 -12.94 2.86
C SER A 89 -17.13 -11.80 3.79
N VAL A 90 -16.56 -10.62 3.59
CA VAL A 90 -16.85 -9.42 4.40
C VAL A 90 -18.23 -8.86 4.08
N TRP A 91 -18.63 -8.87 2.81
CA TRP A 91 -19.90 -8.26 2.36
C TRP A 91 -20.93 -9.28 1.89
N GLY A 92 -20.59 -10.56 1.81
CA GLY A 92 -21.50 -11.65 1.49
C GLY A 92 -21.63 -12.67 2.62
N HIS A 93 -22.51 -13.65 2.46
CA HIS A 93 -22.79 -14.68 3.48
C HIS A 93 -21.82 -15.88 3.44
N LYS A 94 -20.63 -15.76 2.82
CA LYS A 94 -19.67 -16.86 2.74
C LYS A 94 -18.58 -16.71 3.82
N ILE A 95 -18.46 -17.69 4.70
CA ILE A 95 -17.37 -17.73 5.69
C ILE A 95 -16.09 -18.10 4.94
N TYR A 96 -15.12 -17.19 4.89
CA TYR A 96 -13.79 -17.50 4.39
C TYR A 96 -12.96 -18.10 5.52
N THR A 97 -12.76 -19.42 5.48
CA THR A 97 -12.12 -20.18 6.56
C THR A 97 -10.60 -20.35 6.38
N ILE A 98 -10.02 -19.88 5.27
CA ILE A 98 -8.61 -20.19 4.93
C ILE A 98 -7.66 -19.01 5.25
N TYR A 99 -7.62 -18.59 6.51
CA TYR A 99 -6.77 -17.49 6.98
C TYR A 99 -5.27 -17.70 6.69
N SER A 100 -4.81 -18.95 6.61
CA SER A 100 -3.42 -19.28 6.30
C SER A 100 -3.00 -18.88 4.89
N ILE A 101 -3.89 -18.98 3.90
CA ILE A 101 -3.60 -18.57 2.52
C ILE A 101 -3.47 -17.04 2.44
N LEU A 102 -4.34 -16.29 3.13
CA LEU A 102 -4.26 -14.84 3.19
C LEU A 102 -2.91 -14.34 3.70
N PHE A 103 -2.36 -14.99 4.73
CA PHE A 103 -1.06 -14.61 5.28
C PHE A 103 0.07 -14.85 4.25
N ILE A 104 0.04 -15.98 3.55
CA ILE A 104 1.04 -16.28 2.50
C ILE A 104 0.92 -15.26 1.36
N VAL A 105 -0.29 -14.96 0.91
CA VAL A 105 -0.53 -13.99 -0.17
C VAL A 105 -0.13 -12.57 0.25
N PHE A 106 -0.30 -12.21 1.52
CA PHE A 106 0.20 -10.95 2.07
C PHE A 106 1.73 -10.86 2.00
N ILE A 107 2.46 -11.94 2.34
CA ILE A 107 3.92 -11.99 2.22
C ILE A 107 4.33 -11.86 0.74
N ILE A 108 3.68 -12.59 -0.16
CA ILE A 108 3.94 -12.51 -1.60
C ILE A 108 3.70 -11.09 -2.11
N LEU A 109 2.61 -10.44 -1.69
CA LEU A 109 2.31 -9.06 -2.03
C LEU A 109 3.45 -8.12 -1.64
N VAL A 110 3.95 -8.20 -0.40
CA VAL A 110 5.07 -7.38 0.08
C VAL A 110 6.33 -7.61 -0.76
N ILE A 111 6.66 -8.87 -1.07
CA ILE A 111 7.84 -9.23 -1.87
C ILE A 111 7.71 -8.71 -3.30
N VAL A 112 6.57 -8.94 -3.96
CA VAL A 112 6.33 -8.51 -5.34
C VAL A 112 6.34 -6.99 -5.43
N THR A 113 5.69 -6.29 -4.51
CA THR A 113 5.73 -4.82 -4.44
C THR A 113 7.16 -4.32 -4.29
N ALA A 114 7.94 -4.88 -3.35
CA ALA A 114 9.34 -4.51 -3.18
C ALA A 114 10.16 -4.72 -4.48
N PHE A 115 10.02 -5.88 -5.12
CA PHE A 115 10.73 -6.20 -6.35
C PHE A 115 10.38 -5.25 -7.51
N VAL A 116 9.09 -4.99 -7.73
CA VAL A 116 8.62 -4.07 -8.79
C VAL A 116 9.10 -2.65 -8.54
N THR A 117 9.05 -2.16 -7.29
CA THR A 117 9.56 -0.82 -6.96
C THR A 117 11.06 -0.69 -7.15
N VAL A 118 11.85 -1.71 -6.80
CA VAL A 118 13.30 -1.74 -7.03
C VAL A 118 13.62 -1.75 -8.53
N ALA A 119 12.93 -2.58 -9.31
CA ALA A 119 13.13 -2.64 -10.77
C ALA A 119 12.83 -1.29 -11.45
N LEU A 120 11.73 -0.63 -11.08
CA LEU A 120 11.38 0.68 -11.65
C LEU A 120 12.33 1.78 -11.22
N THR A 121 12.77 1.78 -9.95
CA THR A 121 13.78 2.75 -9.49
C THR A 121 15.13 2.53 -10.16
N TYR A 122 15.52 1.29 -10.48
CA TYR A 122 16.69 1.01 -11.30
C TYR A 122 16.57 1.61 -12.70
N PHE A 123 15.46 1.38 -13.41
CA PHE A 123 15.25 1.95 -14.73
C PHE A 123 15.19 3.49 -14.71
N GLN A 124 14.68 4.09 -13.65
CA GLN A 124 14.70 5.54 -13.46
C GLN A 124 16.14 6.06 -13.32
N LEU A 125 16.94 5.45 -12.44
CA LEU A 125 18.33 5.83 -12.22
C LEU A 125 19.21 5.60 -13.46
N ALA A 126 18.92 4.59 -14.26
CA ALA A 126 19.62 4.32 -15.52
C ALA A 126 19.45 5.43 -16.58
N VAL A 127 18.42 6.27 -16.45
CA VAL A 127 18.18 7.44 -17.32
C VAL A 127 18.65 8.74 -16.63
N GLU A 128 19.50 8.63 -15.60
CA GLU A 128 20.02 9.75 -14.80
C GLU A 128 18.95 10.58 -14.06
N ASP A 129 17.76 10.02 -13.88
CA ASP A 129 16.68 10.65 -13.11
C ASP A 129 16.84 10.32 -11.61
N HIS A 130 17.09 11.35 -10.82
CA HIS A 130 17.42 11.26 -9.39
C HIS A 130 16.20 11.44 -8.47
N GLU A 131 15.01 11.74 -9.01
CA GLU A 131 13.79 11.98 -8.23
C GLU A 131 13.06 10.66 -7.88
N TRP A 132 13.79 9.70 -7.31
CA TRP A 132 13.26 8.35 -7.05
C TRP A 132 12.40 8.26 -5.77
N TRP A 133 12.51 9.22 -4.85
CA TRP A 133 11.96 9.13 -3.49
C TRP A 133 10.42 9.05 -3.50
N TRP A 134 9.76 10.09 -4.01
CA TRP A 134 8.30 10.13 -4.11
C TRP A 134 7.76 9.12 -5.12
N ARG A 135 8.51 8.85 -6.19
CA ARG A 135 8.10 7.87 -7.21
C ARG A 135 8.11 6.45 -6.67
N SER A 136 9.07 6.07 -5.81
CA SER A 136 9.09 4.76 -5.16
C SER A 136 7.89 4.55 -4.24
N ILE A 137 7.48 5.59 -3.50
CA ILE A 137 6.27 5.57 -2.65
C ILE A 137 5.02 5.41 -3.52
N LEU A 138 4.90 6.22 -4.58
CA LEU A 138 3.76 6.15 -5.50
C LEU A 138 3.67 4.79 -6.20
N CYS A 139 4.79 4.26 -6.68
CA CYS A 139 4.85 2.96 -7.34
C CYS A 139 4.50 1.81 -6.40
N GLY A 140 4.93 1.85 -5.13
CA GLY A 140 4.57 0.83 -4.15
C GLY A 140 3.10 0.93 -3.74
N GLY A 141 2.65 2.16 -3.46
CA GLY A 141 1.30 2.44 -2.98
C GLY A 141 0.20 2.31 -4.04
N SER A 142 0.50 2.42 -5.34
CA SER A 142 -0.51 2.43 -6.40
C SER A 142 -1.38 1.18 -6.43
N THR A 143 -0.90 0.05 -5.92
CA THR A 143 -1.71 -1.16 -5.67
C THR A 143 -2.99 -0.85 -4.87
N GLY A 144 -2.92 0.02 -3.85
CA GLY A 144 -4.08 0.44 -3.06
C GLY A 144 -5.11 1.22 -3.87
N VAL A 145 -4.67 1.96 -4.89
CA VAL A 145 -5.56 2.64 -5.84
C VAL A 145 -6.27 1.64 -6.75
N PHE A 146 -5.57 0.59 -7.20
CA PHE A 146 -6.20 -0.50 -7.95
C PHE A 146 -7.24 -1.26 -7.12
N ILE A 147 -6.95 -1.53 -5.85
CA ILE A 147 -7.92 -2.11 -4.91
C ILE A 147 -9.15 -1.20 -4.82
N PHE A 148 -8.98 0.12 -4.73
CA PHE A 148 -10.12 1.05 -4.70
C PHE A 148 -10.97 1.00 -5.98
N PHE A 149 -10.35 0.92 -7.17
CA PHE A 149 -11.09 0.70 -8.41
C PHE A 149 -11.84 -0.64 -8.42
N TYR A 150 -11.24 -1.69 -7.86
CA TYR A 150 -11.92 -2.96 -7.67
C TYR A 150 -13.13 -2.84 -6.74
N CYS A 151 -13.06 -2.04 -5.66
CA CYS A 151 -14.20 -1.75 -4.80
C CYS A 151 -15.38 -1.14 -5.58
N ILE A 152 -15.10 -0.19 -6.49
CA ILE A 152 -16.12 0.43 -7.35
C ILE A 152 -16.76 -0.62 -8.27
N TYR A 153 -15.94 -1.47 -8.89
CA TYR A 153 -16.42 -2.56 -9.73
C TYR A 153 -17.29 -3.55 -8.94
N TYR A 154 -16.82 -4.00 -7.77
CA TYR A 154 -17.55 -4.92 -6.90
C TYR A 154 -18.89 -4.34 -6.46
N TYR A 155 -18.90 -3.06 -6.08
CA TYR A 155 -20.11 -2.35 -5.68
C TYR A 155 -21.16 -2.36 -6.81
N ARG A 156 -20.77 -2.07 -8.05
CA ARG A 156 -21.70 -2.00 -9.19
C ARG A 156 -22.13 -3.35 -9.76
N ALA A 157 -21.20 -4.29 -9.87
CA ALA A 157 -21.43 -5.53 -10.61
C ALA A 157 -21.96 -6.68 -9.74
N ARG A 158 -21.83 -6.57 -8.40
CA ARG A 158 -22.08 -7.69 -7.50
C ARG A 158 -22.72 -7.37 -6.17
N SER A 159 -22.56 -6.14 -5.68
CA SER A 159 -23.17 -5.81 -4.41
C SER A 159 -24.67 -5.55 -4.65
N ASP A 160 -25.53 -6.41 -4.09
CA ASP A 160 -26.98 -6.19 -4.01
C ASP A 160 -27.31 -5.09 -2.96
N MET A 161 -26.38 -4.15 -2.75
CA MET A 161 -26.42 -3.12 -1.73
C MET A 161 -27.04 -1.85 -2.30
N SER A 162 -28.19 -1.45 -1.76
CA SER A 162 -28.94 -0.29 -2.23
C SER A 162 -29.19 0.72 -1.11
N GLY A 163 -29.17 2.01 -1.45
CA GLY A 163 -29.41 3.09 -0.51
C GLY A 163 -28.17 3.90 -0.14
N PHE A 164 -28.37 5.19 0.09
CA PHE A 164 -27.31 6.18 0.34
C PHE A 164 -26.48 5.90 1.60
N MET A 165 -27.11 5.39 2.65
CA MET A 165 -26.40 5.07 3.89
C MET A 165 -25.45 3.89 3.68
N GLN A 166 -25.91 2.84 3.00
CA GLN A 166 -25.09 1.65 2.73
C GLN A 166 -23.91 1.97 1.78
N THR A 167 -24.14 2.81 0.76
CA THR A 167 -23.07 3.24 -0.16
C THR A 167 -21.97 4.02 0.57
N SER A 168 -22.35 5.00 1.39
CA SER A 168 -21.41 5.85 2.12
C SER A 168 -20.58 5.06 3.13
N PHE A 169 -21.19 4.12 3.87
CA PHE A 169 -20.44 3.22 4.75
C PHE A 169 -19.46 2.34 3.98
N PHE A 170 -19.90 1.69 2.90
CA PHE A 170 -19.04 0.84 2.09
C PHE A 170 -17.82 1.61 1.56
N PHE A 171 -18.05 2.74 0.90
CA PHE A 171 -16.97 3.55 0.33
C PHE A 171 -16.09 4.19 1.40
N GLY A 172 -16.66 4.62 2.53
CA GLY A 172 -15.90 5.16 3.66
C GLY A 172 -14.90 4.16 4.21
N TYR A 173 -15.36 2.96 4.59
CA TYR A 173 -14.51 1.89 5.10
C TYR A 173 -13.47 1.46 4.07
N MET A 174 -13.88 1.27 2.81
CA MET A 174 -12.96 0.86 1.75
C MET A 174 -11.90 1.91 1.44
N THR A 175 -12.24 3.20 1.49
CA THR A 175 -11.26 4.28 1.31
C THR A 175 -10.20 4.25 2.41
N CYS A 176 -10.61 4.08 3.68
CA CYS A 176 -9.67 3.96 4.79
C CYS A 176 -8.75 2.75 4.65
N ILE A 177 -9.30 1.58 4.27
CA ILE A 177 -8.51 0.35 4.05
C ILE A 177 -7.53 0.54 2.89
N CYS A 178 -7.99 1.05 1.75
CA CYS A 178 -7.15 1.29 0.57
C CYS A 178 -6.04 2.29 0.87
N TYR A 179 -6.32 3.33 1.66
CA TYR A 179 -5.32 4.29 2.11
C TYR A 179 -4.29 3.64 3.03
N GLY A 180 -4.71 2.76 3.94
CA GLY A 180 -3.80 1.95 4.76
C GLY A 180 -2.86 1.08 3.91
N PHE A 181 -3.40 0.37 2.91
CA PHE A 181 -2.60 -0.41 1.96
C PHE A 181 -1.65 0.46 1.15
N PHE A 182 -2.10 1.64 0.69
CA PHE A 182 -1.26 2.59 -0.03
C PHE A 182 -0.05 3.02 0.80
N LEU A 183 -0.26 3.40 2.07
CA LEU A 183 0.83 3.81 2.96
C LEU A 183 1.77 2.65 3.29
N MET A 184 1.22 1.47 3.59
CA MET A 184 2.01 0.29 3.93
C MET A 184 2.90 -0.15 2.76
N LEU A 185 2.32 -0.33 1.57
CA LEU A 185 3.05 -0.75 0.37
C LEU A 185 3.97 0.35 -0.15
N GLY A 186 3.58 1.62 -0.01
CA GLY A 186 4.44 2.77 -0.31
C GLY A 186 5.66 2.83 0.61
N ALA A 187 5.50 2.54 1.91
CA ALA A 187 6.61 2.47 2.86
C ALA A 187 7.55 1.29 2.54
N VAL A 188 7.02 0.12 2.21
CA VAL A 188 7.82 -1.04 1.77
C VAL A 188 8.62 -0.69 0.52
N GLY A 189 7.97 -0.09 -0.48
CA GLY A 189 8.62 0.33 -1.72
C GLY A 189 9.75 1.32 -1.50
N PHE A 190 9.51 2.33 -0.65
CA PHE A 190 10.54 3.33 -0.31
C PHE A 190 11.75 2.71 0.39
N HIS A 191 11.53 1.84 1.39
CA HIS A 191 12.63 1.19 2.10
C HIS A 191 13.41 0.23 1.20
N ALA A 192 12.73 -0.53 0.35
CA ALA A 192 13.36 -1.43 -0.62
C ALA A 192 14.24 -0.65 -1.61
N SER A 193 13.70 0.42 -2.20
CA SER A 193 14.44 1.30 -3.11
C SER A 193 15.61 2.01 -2.42
N LEU A 194 15.45 2.46 -1.17
CA LEU A 194 16.52 3.10 -0.41
C LEU A 194 17.68 2.13 -0.11
N LEU A 195 17.38 0.88 0.28
CA LEU A 195 18.39 -0.16 0.47
C LEU A 195 19.13 -0.47 -0.84
N PHE A 196 18.38 -0.59 -1.94
CA PHE A 196 18.94 -0.82 -3.27
C PHE A 196 19.86 0.31 -3.74
N VAL A 197 19.43 1.56 -3.62
CA VAL A 197 20.22 2.75 -3.96
C VAL A 197 21.51 2.78 -3.14
N ARG A 198 21.43 2.57 -1.82
CA ARG A 198 22.62 2.50 -0.96
C ARG A 198 23.57 1.38 -1.38
N HIS A 199 23.04 0.23 -1.79
CA HIS A 199 23.84 -0.90 -2.25
C HIS A 199 24.61 -0.58 -3.53
N ILE A 200 23.94 -0.05 -4.56
CA ILE A 200 24.57 0.32 -5.84
C ILE A 200 25.63 1.41 -5.63
N TYR A 201 25.30 2.51 -4.96
CA TYR A 201 26.25 3.62 -4.79
C TYR A 201 27.45 3.27 -3.89
N ARG A 202 27.30 2.29 -2.99
CA ARG A 202 28.44 1.77 -2.23
C ARG A 202 29.36 0.91 -3.10
N SER A 203 28.81 0.12 -4.01
CA SER A 203 29.59 -0.74 -4.91
C SER A 203 30.39 0.03 -5.96
N ILE A 204 29.86 1.16 -6.44
CA ILE A 204 30.51 1.99 -7.49
C ILE A 204 31.76 2.72 -6.96
N LYS A 205 31.94 2.87 -5.65
CA LYS A 205 33.10 3.54 -5.03
C LYS A 205 34.30 2.63 -4.76
N CYS A 206 34.30 1.41 -5.28
CA CYS A 206 35.41 0.46 -5.08
C CYS A 206 36.50 0.50 -6.18
N GLU A 207 36.51 1.50 -7.06
CA GLU A 207 37.63 1.76 -7.99
C GLU A 207 38.01 3.24 -8.01
#